data_AF-A0A0S8KLG1-F1
#
_entry.id   AF-A0A0S8KLG1-F1
#
_cell.length_a   1.000
_cell.length_b   1.000
_cell.length_c   1.000
_cell.angle_alpha   90.00
_cell.angle_beta   90.00
_cell.angle_gamma   90.00
#
_symmetry.space_group_name_H-M   'P 1'
#
loop_
_entity.id
_entity.type
_entity.pdbx_description
1 polymer ?
#
loop_
_entity_poly.entity_id
_entity_poly.type
_entity_poly.pdbx_seq_one_letter_code
_entity_poly.pdbx_strand_id
1 'polypeptide(L)'
;MKFEELSKANLLRCEKSFHPLNDWSPSDWSNAMAGECGEVCNLTKKLRRGEDIKPHEIGREIADSVIYADLLAQRLGLSLGDLVKKTFNNKSDEVGSDIYL
;
A
#
# COMPACT_ATOMS: atom_id res chain seq x y z
N MET A 1 5.85 -2.51 13.99
CA MET A 1 5.42 -3.53 13.03
C MET A 1 6.42 -3.57 11.89
N LYS A 2 6.90 -4.75 11.50
CA LYS A 2 7.74 -4.97 10.31
C LYS A 2 6.88 -5.31 9.11
N PHE A 3 7.36 -5.07 7.89
CA PHE A 3 6.65 -5.47 6.66
C PHE A 3 6.33 -6.96 6.62
N GLU A 4 7.24 -7.81 7.08
CA GLU A 4 7.01 -9.26 7.15
C GLU A 4 5.83 -9.65 8.06
N GLU A 5 5.65 -8.92 9.18
CA GLU A 5 4.52 -9.15 10.10
C GLU A 5 3.21 -8.77 9.42
N LEU A 6 3.19 -7.65 8.67
CA LEU A 6 2.05 -7.27 7.83
C LEU A 6 1.79 -8.33 6.78
N SER A 7 2.76 -8.70 5.94
CA SER A 7 2.55 -9.63 4.82
C SER A 7 1.96 -10.96 5.28
N LYS A 8 2.50 -11.52 6.38
CA LYS A 8 1.99 -12.77 6.98
C LYS A 8 0.55 -12.63 7.48
N ALA A 9 0.26 -11.60 8.26
CA ALA A 9 -1.07 -11.40 8.81
C ALA A 9 -2.10 -11.08 7.70
N ASN A 10 -1.68 -10.31 6.70
CA ASN A 10 -2.51 -9.88 5.60
C ASN A 10 -2.89 -11.04 4.70
N LEU A 11 -1.92 -11.88 4.29
CA LEU A 11 -2.20 -13.11 3.54
C LEU A 11 -3.13 -14.03 4.32
N LEU A 12 -2.86 -14.24 5.61
CA LEU A 12 -3.68 -15.11 6.44
C LEU A 12 -5.14 -14.62 6.51
N ARG A 13 -5.35 -13.30 6.65
CA ARG A 13 -6.70 -12.70 6.62
C ARG A 13 -7.33 -12.80 5.24
N CYS A 14 -6.56 -12.58 4.18
CA CYS A 14 -6.98 -12.67 2.78
C CYS A 14 -7.57 -14.05 2.48
N GLU A 15 -6.80 -15.11 2.78
CA GLU A 15 -7.18 -16.50 2.55
C GLU A 15 -8.35 -16.99 3.42
N LYS A 16 -8.51 -16.43 4.63
CA LYS A 16 -9.54 -16.90 5.60
C LYS A 16 -10.87 -16.16 5.51
N SER A 17 -10.85 -14.89 5.15
CA SER A 17 -11.98 -13.98 5.41
C SER A 17 -12.24 -12.98 4.30
N PHE A 18 -11.51 -13.06 3.20
CA PHE A 18 -11.67 -12.19 2.04
C PHE A 18 -11.56 -13.01 0.76
N HIS A 19 -11.07 -12.41 -0.34
CA HIS A 19 -10.74 -13.14 -1.55
C HIS A 19 -9.41 -13.89 -1.37
N PRO A 20 -9.37 -15.22 -1.54
CA PRO A 20 -8.11 -15.95 -1.66
C PRO A 20 -7.18 -15.26 -2.65
N LEU A 21 -5.87 -15.24 -2.37
CA LEU A 21 -4.90 -14.42 -3.10
C LEU A 21 -4.97 -14.65 -4.62
N ASN A 22 -5.14 -15.92 -5.01
CA ASN A 22 -5.14 -16.34 -6.41
C ASN A 22 -6.51 -16.25 -7.10
N ASP A 23 -7.58 -15.95 -6.38
CA ASP A 23 -8.91 -15.75 -6.98
C ASP A 23 -8.99 -14.42 -7.73
N TRP A 24 -8.20 -13.44 -7.30
CA TRP A 24 -8.05 -12.15 -7.98
C TRP A 24 -6.80 -12.13 -8.86
N SER A 25 -6.95 -11.55 -10.05
CA SER A 25 -5.83 -11.30 -10.95
C SER A 25 -4.93 -10.20 -10.39
N PRO A 26 -3.67 -10.08 -10.87
CA PRO A 26 -2.85 -8.91 -10.55
C PRO A 26 -3.54 -7.58 -10.87
N SER A 27 -4.36 -7.53 -11.93
CA SER A 27 -5.11 -6.33 -12.29
C SER A 27 -6.18 -5.98 -11.25
N ASP A 28 -6.90 -6.96 -10.71
CA ASP A 28 -7.91 -6.73 -9.66
C ASP A 28 -7.27 -6.15 -8.40
N TRP A 29 -6.16 -6.74 -7.94
CA TRP A 29 -5.39 -6.23 -6.81
C TRP A 29 -4.83 -4.83 -7.05
N SER A 30 -4.28 -4.58 -8.25
CA SER A 30 -3.76 -3.25 -8.60
C SER A 30 -4.86 -2.19 -8.68
N ASN A 31 -6.05 -2.56 -9.14
CA ASN A 31 -7.19 -1.65 -9.21
C ASN A 31 -7.77 -1.36 -7.83
N ALA A 32 -7.81 -2.35 -6.93
CA ALA A 32 -8.18 -2.13 -5.54
C ALA A 32 -7.21 -1.16 -4.85
N MET A 33 -5.89 -1.38 -5.01
CA MET A 33 -4.86 -0.45 -4.53
C MET A 33 -5.05 0.97 -5.10
N ALA A 34 -5.34 1.08 -6.40
CA ALA A 34 -5.59 2.36 -7.06
C ALA A 34 -6.86 3.05 -6.55
N GLY A 35 -7.89 2.26 -6.19
CA GLY A 35 -9.12 2.74 -5.57
C GLY A 35 -8.84 3.49 -4.27
N GLU A 36 -8.09 2.88 -3.35
CA GLU A 36 -7.73 3.51 -2.07
C GLU A 36 -6.87 4.77 -2.27
N CYS A 37 -5.93 4.73 -3.23
CA CYS A 37 -5.19 5.93 -3.64
C CYS A 37 -6.11 7.05 -4.16
N GLY A 38 -7.19 6.68 -4.87
CA GLY A 38 -8.22 7.58 -5.34
C GLY A 38 -9.01 8.24 -4.21
N GLU A 39 -9.29 7.50 -3.14
CA GLU A 39 -9.95 8.05 -1.94
C GLU A 39 -9.04 9.03 -1.20
N VAL A 40 -7.73 8.76 -1.10
CA VAL A 40 -6.75 9.75 -0.61
C VAL A 40 -6.83 11.05 -1.42
N CYS A 41 -6.86 10.96 -2.76
CA CYS A 41 -6.97 12.12 -3.63
C CYS A 41 -8.30 12.87 -3.42
N ASN A 42 -9.40 12.14 -3.21
CA ASN A 42 -10.71 12.71 -2.98
C ASN A 42 -10.78 13.48 -1.65
N LEU A 43 -10.33 12.85 -0.56
CA LEU A 43 -10.33 13.44 0.79
C LEU A 43 -9.42 14.67 0.87
N THR A 44 -8.20 14.60 0.32
CA THR A 44 -7.28 15.75 0.30
C THR A 44 -7.82 16.91 -0.55
N LYS A 45 -8.52 16.62 -1.66
CA LYS A 45 -9.23 17.64 -2.45
C LYS A 45 -10.37 18.30 -1.66
N LYS A 46 -11.13 17.54 -0.88
CA LYS A 46 -12.20 18.04 0.00
C LYS A 46 -11.63 18.90 1.14
N LEU A 47 -10.55 18.44 1.77
CA LEU A 47 -9.80 19.21 2.78
C LEU A 47 -9.36 20.58 2.22
N ARG A 48 -8.82 20.62 1.00
CA ARG A 48 -8.46 21.88 0.32
C ARG A 48 -9.66 22.81 0.08
N ARG A 49 -10.88 22.27 -0.04
CA ARG A 49 -12.12 23.06 -0.19
C ARG A 49 -12.67 23.59 1.13
N GLY A 50 -12.02 23.31 2.26
CA GLY A 50 -12.46 23.71 3.59
C GLY A 50 -13.50 22.79 4.20
N GLU A 51 -13.70 21.59 3.64
CA GLU A 51 -14.51 20.55 4.29
C GLU A 51 -13.78 20.01 5.53
N ASP A 52 -14.54 19.66 6.58
CA ASP A 52 -13.99 19.16 7.84
C ASP A 52 -13.56 17.69 7.73
N ILE A 53 -12.45 17.45 7.04
CA ILE A 53 -11.83 16.12 6.91
C ILE A 53 -10.78 15.94 8.00
N LYS A 54 -10.90 14.87 8.78
CA LYS A 54 -9.95 14.57 9.85
C LYS A 54 -8.73 13.82 9.29
N PRO A 55 -7.51 14.10 9.78
CA PRO A 55 -6.30 13.42 9.30
C PRO A 55 -6.36 11.88 9.37
N HIS A 56 -7.08 11.31 10.33
CA HIS A 56 -7.21 9.85 10.46
C HIS A 56 -8.04 9.22 9.34
N GLU A 57 -8.94 9.97 8.70
CA GLU A 57 -9.71 9.48 7.54
C GLU A 57 -8.77 9.30 6.35
N ILE A 58 -7.93 10.29 6.06
CA ILE A 58 -6.90 10.19 5.02
C ILE A 58 -5.88 9.10 5.36
N GLY A 59 -5.46 9.04 6.63
CA GLY A 59 -4.51 8.04 7.12
C GLY A 59 -5.00 6.60 6.95
N ARG A 60 -6.32 6.37 7.05
CA ARG A 60 -6.93 5.07 6.77
C ARG A 60 -6.74 4.68 5.31
N GLU A 61 -7.08 5.56 4.37
CA GLU A 61 -6.98 5.25 2.94
C GLU A 61 -5.52 5.07 2.47
N ILE A 62 -4.58 5.79 3.09
CA ILE A 62 -3.14 5.56 2.90
C ILE A 62 -2.76 4.16 3.39
N ALA A 63 -3.25 3.74 4.56
CA ALA A 63 -2.96 2.41 5.10
C ALA A 63 -3.59 1.30 4.25
N ASP A 64 -4.83 1.47 3.79
CA ASP A 64 -5.52 0.53 2.92
C ASP A 64 -4.79 0.39 1.57
N SER A 65 -4.24 1.49 1.03
CA SER A 65 -3.35 1.45 -0.15
C SER A 65 -2.13 0.55 0.06
N VAL A 66 -1.47 0.64 1.23
CA VAL A 66 -0.31 -0.21 1.58
C VAL A 66 -0.71 -1.67 1.74
N ILE A 67 -1.88 -1.93 2.33
CA ILE A 67 -2.42 -3.28 2.52
C ILE A 67 -2.69 -3.97 1.17
N TYR A 68 -3.26 -3.26 0.20
CA TYR A 68 -3.44 -3.81 -1.15
C TYR A 68 -2.14 -3.90 -1.95
N ALA A 69 -1.21 -2.96 -1.77
CA ALA A 69 0.11 -3.05 -2.36
C ALA A 69 0.86 -4.31 -1.90
N ASP A 70 0.71 -4.68 -0.62
CA ASP A 70 1.24 -5.91 -0.06
C ASP A 70 0.61 -7.16 -0.71
N LEU A 71 -0.73 -7.24 -0.81
CA LEU A 71 -1.39 -8.37 -1.48
C LEU A 71 -1.02 -8.47 -2.96
N LEU A 72 -0.90 -7.34 -3.66
CA LEU A 72 -0.43 -7.32 -5.04
C LEU A 72 1.01 -7.84 -5.16
N ALA A 73 1.92 -7.39 -4.29
CA ALA A 73 3.29 -7.87 -4.26
C ALA A 73 3.33 -9.39 -4.04
N GLN A 74 2.57 -9.89 -3.06
CA GLN A 74 2.47 -11.32 -2.78
C GLN A 74 1.89 -12.10 -3.97
N ARG A 75 0.86 -11.56 -4.65
CA ARG A 75 0.26 -12.17 -5.84
C ARG A 75 1.26 -12.33 -6.99
N LEU A 76 2.23 -11.42 -7.06
CA LEU A 76 3.32 -11.41 -8.05
C LEU A 76 4.56 -12.20 -7.59
N GLY A 77 4.52 -12.82 -6.40
CA GLY A 77 5.66 -13.55 -5.84
C GLY A 77 6.79 -12.63 -5.33
N LEU A 78 6.46 -11.42 -4.92
CA LEU A 78 7.40 -10.39 -4.46
C LEU A 78 7.25 -10.10 -2.96
N SER A 79 8.33 -9.61 -2.35
CA SER A 79 8.37 -9.13 -0.96
C SER A 79 8.23 -7.61 -0.93
N LEU A 80 7.16 -7.10 -0.31
CA LEU A 80 6.92 -5.65 -0.24
C LEU A 80 8.06 -4.93 0.49
N GLY A 81 8.54 -5.48 1.61
CA GLY A 81 9.64 -4.87 2.38
C GLY A 81 10.93 -4.73 1.57
N ASP A 82 11.29 -5.76 0.80
CA ASP A 82 12.49 -5.73 -0.05
C ASP A 82 12.33 -4.75 -1.22
N LEU A 83 11.14 -4.69 -1.82
CA LEU A 83 10.82 -3.71 -2.87
C LEU A 83 10.93 -2.27 -2.36
N VAL A 84 10.37 -1.98 -1.17
CA VAL A 84 10.44 -0.65 -0.56
C VAL A 84 11.88 -0.28 -0.27
N LYS A 85 12.65 -1.16 0.37
CA LYS A 85 14.08 -0.92 0.67
C LYS A 85 14.89 -0.64 -0.59
N LYS A 86 14.75 -1.49 -1.61
CA LYS A 86 15.46 -1.34 -2.88
C LYS A 86 15.08 -0.02 -3.57
N THR A 87 13.77 0.29 -3.66
CA THR A 87 13.29 1.49 -4.33
C THR A 87 13.72 2.76 -3.60
N PHE A 88 13.70 2.75 -2.26
CA PHE A 88 14.20 3.84 -1.44
C PHE A 88 15.69 4.09 -1.70
N ASN A 89 16.52 3.04 -1.59
CA ASN A 89 17.97 3.15 -1.74
C ASN A 89 18.36 3.60 -3.16
N ASN A 90 17.69 3.09 -4.20
CA ASN A 90 17.87 3.57 -5.56
C ASN A 90 17.55 5.07 -5.69
N LYS A 91 16.50 5.53 -5.00
CA LYS A 91 16.16 6.95 -5.04
C LYS A 91 17.19 7.80 -4.30
N SER A 92 17.73 7.31 -3.20
CA SER A 92 18.84 7.96 -2.49
C SER A 92 20.06 8.14 -3.40
N ASP A 93 20.45 7.11 -4.16
CA ASP A 93 21.52 7.20 -5.15
C ASP A 93 21.22 8.28 -6.20
N GLU A 94 20.01 8.26 -6.78
CA GLU A 94 19.59 9.22 -7.82
C GLU A 94 19.65 10.69 -7.38
N VAL A 95 19.36 10.96 -6.10
CA VAL A 95 19.32 12.33 -5.56
C VAL A 95 20.60 12.70 -4.81
N GLY A 96 21.62 11.82 -4.78
CA GLY A 96 22.88 12.03 -4.08
C GLY A 96 22.73 12.08 -2.55
N SER A 97 21.77 11.34 -1.99
CA SER A 97 21.55 11.25 -0.55
C SER A 97 22.48 10.22 0.11
N ASP A 98 22.90 10.51 1.34
CA ASP A 98 23.66 9.64 2.23
C ASP A 98 22.76 8.77 3.15
N ILE A 99 21.43 8.86 3.00
CA ILE A 99 20.45 8.14 3.82
C ILE A 99 19.98 6.87 3.11
N TYR A 100 20.06 5.73 3.80
CA TYR A 100 19.69 4.40 3.26
C TYR A 100 18.93 3.57 4.30
N LEU A 101 18.15 2.60 3.81
CA LEU A 101 17.46 1.56 4.58
C LEU A 101 18.22 0.22 4.53
#